data_AF-A0A7K3XHQ5-F1
#
_entry.id   AF-A0A7K3XHQ5-F1
#
_cell.length_a   1.000
_cell.length_b   1.000
_cell.length_c   1.000
_cell.angle_alpha   90.00
_cell.angle_beta   90.00
_cell.angle_gamma   90.00
#
_symmetry.space_group_name_H-M   'P 1'
#
loop_
_entity.id
_entity.type
_entity.pdbx_description
1 polymer ?
#
loop_
_entity_poly.entity_id
_entity_poly.type
_entity_poly.pdbx_seq_one_letter_code
_entity_poly.pdbx_strand_id
1 'polypeptide(L)'
;MLFENKSWVYADSSPIKDAKVYKIPHLEIPKTYVKDKIITHTGYSLLYNENHEQASWVAYELTKKETTKRFKRSNKFITDPLVTTGSANNADYEGSGYDRGHMAPAADMGWSSTALAESFYYSNMSPQNASFNRGIWKSLEELVRAWAIEDGAVYVITGPVLTNGLPTIGNDKVSVPKYYYKVILDYTEPIIKGIGFLLPNAGTKQPLQSFAVSIDSVESVTGIDFFPLLPDKQEIFIEKTLSVNAWTWKSTGTTSLKGKASMSVQCSGTTKAGNRCKNKTSNVSGYCSQHANQASGSYIKTGD
;
A
#
# COMPACT_ATOMS: atom_id res chain seq x y z
N MET A 1 3.26 -15.03 -16.42
CA MET A 1 3.04 -16.45 -16.10
C MET A 1 1.63 -16.58 -15.53
N LEU A 2 0.94 -17.69 -15.76
CA LEU A 2 -0.35 -18.14 -15.21
C LEU A 2 -0.08 -19.29 -14.26
N PHE A 3 -0.69 -19.32 -13.07
CA PHE A 3 -0.57 -20.47 -12.18
C PHE A 3 -1.71 -21.45 -12.45
N GLU A 4 -1.49 -22.40 -13.36
CA GLU A 4 -2.45 -23.45 -13.71
C GLU A 4 -1.87 -24.83 -13.32
N ASN A 5 -2.69 -25.70 -12.73
CA ASN A 5 -2.30 -27.09 -12.40
C ASN A 5 -1.00 -27.21 -11.58
N LYS A 6 -0.75 -26.27 -10.66
CA LYS A 6 0.49 -26.17 -9.85
C LYS A 6 1.77 -25.91 -10.67
N SER A 7 1.62 -25.35 -11.87
CA SER A 7 2.71 -25.02 -12.78
C SER A 7 2.54 -23.62 -13.37
N TRP A 8 3.65 -22.93 -13.61
CA TRP A 8 3.65 -21.60 -14.20
C TRP A 8 3.61 -21.71 -15.73
N VAL A 9 2.52 -21.30 -16.37
CA VAL A 9 2.33 -21.27 -17.83
C VAL A 9 2.55 -19.84 -18.35
N TYR A 10 2.84 -19.60 -19.62
CA TYR A 10 3.00 -18.24 -20.14
C TYR A 10 1.64 -17.56 -20.36
N ALA A 11 1.53 -16.30 -19.94
CA ALA A 11 0.37 -15.44 -20.18
C ALA A 11 0.49 -14.78 -21.56
N ASP A 12 -0.64 -14.42 -22.19
CA ASP A 12 -0.63 -13.67 -23.46
C ASP A 12 0.05 -12.30 -23.26
N SER A 13 0.80 -11.84 -24.25
CA SER A 13 1.85 -10.82 -24.10
C SER A 13 1.52 -9.46 -24.71
N SER A 14 0.30 -9.28 -25.22
CA SER A 14 -0.10 -8.04 -25.89
C SER A 14 -0.93 -7.13 -24.97
N PRO A 15 -0.60 -5.83 -24.84
CA PRO A 15 -1.46 -4.88 -24.11
C PRO A 15 -2.65 -4.43 -24.97
N ILE A 16 -3.69 -3.88 -24.34
CA ILE A 16 -4.84 -3.31 -25.08
C ILE A 16 -4.45 -1.91 -25.57
N LYS A 17 -4.48 -1.72 -26.88
CA LYS A 17 -4.30 -0.42 -27.53
C LYS A 17 -5.65 0.18 -27.88
N ASP A 18 -5.74 1.51 -27.82
CA ASP A 18 -6.90 2.29 -28.29
C ASP A 18 -8.21 1.93 -27.56
N ALA A 19 -8.11 1.35 -26.36
CA ALA A 19 -9.25 1.16 -25.49
C ALA A 19 -9.65 2.48 -24.86
N LYS A 20 -10.96 2.77 -24.89
CA LYS A 20 -11.52 3.92 -24.17
C LYS A 20 -11.40 3.69 -22.67
N VAL A 21 -10.85 4.68 -21.98
CA VAL A 21 -10.84 4.70 -20.51
C VAL A 21 -12.01 5.52 -19.98
N TYR A 22 -12.47 5.15 -18.78
CA TYR A 22 -13.54 5.83 -18.07
C TYR A 22 -13.05 6.26 -16.70
N LYS A 23 -13.53 7.38 -16.18
CA LYS A 23 -13.28 7.73 -14.78
C LYS A 23 -14.13 6.82 -13.90
N ILE A 24 -13.48 5.84 -13.29
CA ILE A 24 -14.12 4.87 -12.38
C ILE A 24 -13.64 5.20 -10.96
N PRO A 25 -14.51 5.74 -10.09
CA PRO A 25 -14.15 5.96 -8.70
C PRO A 25 -13.80 4.64 -8.01
N HIS A 26 -12.77 4.65 -7.16
CA HIS A 26 -12.36 3.49 -6.36
C HIS A 26 -11.99 2.26 -7.18
N LEU A 27 -11.43 2.46 -8.39
CA LEU A 27 -11.02 1.39 -9.29
C LEU A 27 -10.02 0.41 -8.64
N GLU A 28 -9.24 0.87 -7.68
CA GLU A 28 -8.30 0.06 -6.91
C GLU A 28 -8.95 -0.92 -5.94
N ILE A 29 -10.24 -0.79 -5.62
CA ILE A 29 -10.88 -1.63 -4.60
C ILE A 29 -11.21 -3.01 -5.21
N PRO A 30 -10.63 -4.11 -4.67
CA PRO A 30 -10.96 -5.46 -5.13
C PRO A 30 -12.42 -5.81 -4.85
N LYS A 31 -12.87 -6.93 -5.41
CA LYS A 31 -14.22 -7.43 -5.16
C LYS A 31 -14.44 -7.68 -3.68
N THR A 32 -15.58 -7.19 -3.21
CA THR A 32 -15.98 -7.30 -1.80
C THR A 32 -17.32 -8.00 -1.67
N TYR A 33 -17.53 -8.58 -0.50
CA TYR A 33 -18.74 -9.28 -0.12
C TYR A 33 -19.46 -8.53 1.01
N VAL A 34 -20.75 -8.84 1.20
CA VAL A 34 -21.62 -8.16 2.20
C VAL A 34 -21.02 -8.13 3.63
N LYS A 35 -20.21 -9.12 3.98
CA LYS A 35 -19.58 -9.23 5.30
C LYS A 35 -18.28 -8.43 5.45
N ASP A 36 -17.70 -7.96 4.36
CA ASP A 36 -16.41 -7.31 4.36
C ASP A 36 -16.55 -5.89 4.93
N LYS A 37 -15.63 -5.54 5.82
CA LYS A 37 -15.54 -4.21 6.41
C LYS A 37 -14.27 -3.55 5.89
N ILE A 38 -14.42 -2.75 4.83
CA ILE A 38 -13.31 -1.97 4.29
C ILE A 38 -13.00 -0.85 5.28
N ILE A 39 -11.73 -0.75 5.66
CA ILE A 39 -11.20 0.36 6.44
C ILE A 39 -10.53 1.33 5.48
N THR A 40 -10.99 2.57 5.46
CA THR A 40 -10.47 3.62 4.57
C THR A 40 -9.73 4.67 5.38
N HIS A 41 -8.47 4.88 5.03
CA HIS A 41 -7.60 5.93 5.51
C HIS A 41 -7.42 7.00 4.44
N THR A 42 -6.69 8.08 4.74
CA THR A 42 -6.51 9.23 3.84
C THR A 42 -5.84 8.84 2.51
N GLY A 43 -4.90 7.90 2.55
CA GLY A 43 -4.09 7.54 1.37
C GLY A 43 -4.28 6.12 0.84
N TYR A 44 -5.02 5.27 1.55
CA TYR A 44 -5.22 3.88 1.17
C TYR A 44 -6.47 3.31 1.86
N SER A 45 -7.00 2.22 1.32
CA SER A 45 -8.00 1.38 1.97
C SER A 45 -7.45 -0.02 2.20
N LEU A 46 -8.00 -0.75 3.16
CA LEU A 46 -7.63 -2.14 3.42
C LEU A 46 -8.82 -3.00 3.85
N LEU A 47 -8.67 -4.30 3.69
CA LEU A 47 -9.52 -5.31 4.30
C LEU A 47 -8.72 -6.08 5.35
N TYR A 48 -8.98 -5.82 6.62
CA TYR A 48 -8.26 -6.46 7.73
C TYR A 48 -8.70 -7.91 7.92
N ASN A 49 -7.76 -8.80 8.24
CA ASN A 49 -8.01 -10.21 8.48
C ASN A 49 -7.59 -10.58 9.91
N GLU A 50 -8.58 -10.67 10.80
CA GLU A 50 -8.40 -11.01 12.22
C GLU A 50 -7.62 -12.31 12.42
N ASN A 51 -7.89 -13.34 11.61
CA ASN A 51 -7.21 -14.64 11.77
C ASN A 51 -5.70 -14.57 11.52
N HIS A 52 -5.25 -13.54 10.82
CA HIS A 52 -3.85 -13.33 10.46
C HIS A 52 -3.24 -12.08 11.09
N GLU A 53 -4.03 -11.26 11.78
CA GLU A 53 -3.67 -9.97 12.36
C GLU A 53 -2.97 -9.02 11.36
N GLN A 54 -3.38 -9.06 10.10
CA GLN A 54 -2.86 -8.21 9.03
C GLN A 54 -3.89 -8.04 7.90
N ALA A 55 -3.69 -7.07 7.01
CA ALA A 55 -4.57 -6.88 5.86
C ALA A 55 -4.50 -8.04 4.86
N SER A 56 -5.65 -8.51 4.36
CA SER A 56 -5.72 -9.42 3.19
C SER A 56 -5.26 -8.68 1.93
N TRP A 57 -5.62 -7.41 1.82
CA TRP A 57 -5.18 -6.48 0.80
C TRP A 57 -5.17 -5.05 1.34
N VAL A 58 -4.25 -4.25 0.79
CA VAL A 58 -4.22 -2.79 0.89
C VAL A 58 -4.27 -2.24 -0.53
N ALA A 59 -5.13 -1.27 -0.78
CA ALA A 59 -5.39 -0.71 -2.10
C ALA A 59 -5.26 0.82 -2.08
N TYR A 60 -4.63 1.39 -3.11
CA TYR A 60 -4.47 2.84 -3.26
C TYR A 60 -4.24 3.24 -4.73
N GLU A 61 -4.72 4.42 -5.10
CA GLU A 61 -4.25 5.13 -6.29
C GLU A 61 -2.96 5.86 -5.95
N LEU A 62 -1.96 5.79 -6.82
CA LEU A 62 -0.74 6.57 -6.73
C LEU A 62 -0.63 7.47 -7.96
N THR A 63 -0.90 8.75 -7.77
CA THR A 63 -0.70 9.75 -8.82
C THR A 63 0.73 10.27 -8.84
N LYS A 64 1.18 10.77 -10.00
CA LYS A 64 2.43 11.51 -10.17
C LYS A 64 2.62 12.61 -9.13
N LYS A 65 1.55 13.33 -8.79
CA LYS A 65 1.57 14.42 -7.82
C LYS A 65 1.90 13.93 -6.41
N GLU A 66 1.37 12.77 -6.03
CA GLU A 66 1.54 12.17 -4.70
C GLU A 66 2.94 11.60 -4.47
N THR A 67 3.67 11.28 -5.54
CA THR A 67 5.10 10.89 -5.44
C THR A 67 6.00 12.00 -4.90
N THR A 68 5.53 13.26 -4.89
CA THR A 68 6.28 14.39 -4.34
C THR A 68 6.16 14.42 -2.81
N LYS A 69 7.25 14.02 -2.14
CA LYS A 69 7.34 14.04 -0.68
C LYS A 69 7.38 15.46 -0.11
N ARG A 70 6.43 15.78 0.78
CA ARG A 70 6.31 17.07 1.48
C ARG A 70 6.61 16.95 2.97
N PHE A 71 6.48 15.75 3.54
CA PHE A 71 6.65 15.49 4.95
C PHE A 71 7.76 14.47 5.23
N LYS A 72 8.44 14.63 6.36
CA LYS A 72 9.48 13.72 6.81
C LYS A 72 8.85 12.56 7.57
N ARG A 73 9.31 11.35 7.26
CA ARG A 73 8.90 10.11 7.90
C ARG A 73 9.15 10.13 9.42
N SER A 74 8.16 9.74 10.22
CA SER A 74 8.22 9.72 11.68
C SER A 74 8.74 8.40 12.28
N ASN A 75 8.53 7.27 11.58
CA ASN A 75 8.74 5.91 12.12
C ASN A 75 7.93 5.64 13.41
N LYS A 76 6.82 6.35 13.62
CA LYS A 76 5.97 6.18 14.80
C LYS A 76 4.88 5.16 14.51
N PHE A 77 5.20 3.89 14.72
CA PHE A 77 4.25 2.78 14.57
C PHE A 77 3.23 2.78 15.72
N ILE A 78 1.94 2.72 15.38
CA ILE A 78 0.85 2.62 16.37
C ILE A 78 -0.23 1.65 15.87
N THR A 79 -1.05 1.16 16.79
CA THR A 79 -2.23 0.35 16.46
C THR A 79 -3.22 1.15 15.62
N ASP A 80 -3.96 0.48 14.73
CA ASP A 80 -4.95 1.14 13.89
C ASP A 80 -6.23 1.41 14.71
N PRO A 81 -6.62 2.69 14.92
CA PRO A 81 -7.83 3.00 15.66
C PRO A 81 -9.13 2.60 14.95
N LEU A 82 -9.11 2.33 13.64
CA LEU A 82 -10.27 1.91 12.86
C LEU A 82 -10.48 0.39 12.85
N VAL A 83 -9.49 -0.39 13.29
CA VAL A 83 -9.65 -1.83 13.52
C VAL A 83 -10.23 -2.03 14.93
N THR A 84 -11.56 -2.01 15.03
CA THR A 84 -12.29 -2.02 16.33
C THR A 84 -12.09 -3.29 17.18
N THR A 85 -11.66 -4.38 16.57
CA THR A 85 -11.30 -5.66 17.20
C THR A 85 -9.91 -5.66 17.82
N GLY A 86 -9.09 -4.64 17.49
CA GLY A 86 -7.67 -4.60 17.78
C GLY A 86 -6.84 -4.97 16.56
N SER A 87 -5.65 -4.39 16.44
CA SER A 87 -4.66 -4.78 15.45
C SER A 87 -3.39 -5.25 16.16
N ALA A 88 -2.54 -5.95 15.44
CA ALA A 88 -1.13 -6.16 15.82
C ALA A 88 -0.47 -4.88 16.38
N ASN A 89 0.56 -5.05 17.20
CA ASN A 89 1.23 -3.95 17.87
C ASN A 89 2.76 -4.15 17.96
N ASN A 90 3.44 -3.25 18.68
CA ASN A 90 4.90 -3.30 18.78
C ASN A 90 5.44 -4.55 19.47
N ALA A 91 4.73 -5.04 20.49
CA ALA A 91 5.16 -6.22 21.24
C ALA A 91 5.18 -7.48 20.37
N ASP A 92 4.35 -7.56 19.32
CA ASP A 92 4.35 -8.72 18.44
C ASP A 92 5.58 -8.81 17.55
N TYR A 93 6.12 -7.66 17.15
CA TYR A 93 7.27 -7.56 16.26
C TYR A 93 8.60 -7.51 17.01
N GLU A 94 8.60 -7.05 18.26
CA GLU A 94 9.81 -6.94 19.07
C GLU A 94 10.46 -8.31 19.29
N GLY A 95 11.77 -8.41 18.99
CA GLY A 95 12.51 -9.68 19.11
C GLY A 95 12.17 -10.77 18.08
N SER A 96 11.19 -10.56 17.19
CA SER A 96 10.73 -11.57 16.21
C SER A 96 11.75 -11.87 15.08
N GLY A 97 12.67 -10.95 14.81
CA GLY A 97 13.59 -11.01 13.67
C GLY A 97 13.01 -10.51 12.35
N TYR A 98 11.72 -10.15 12.30
CA TYR A 98 11.06 -9.59 11.12
C TYR A 98 10.98 -8.05 11.17
N ASP A 99 11.07 -7.42 10.00
CA ASP A 99 10.77 -6.00 9.85
C ASP A 99 9.25 -5.77 9.87
N ARG A 100 8.85 -4.57 10.31
CA ARG A 100 7.49 -4.02 10.15
C ARG A 100 7.34 -3.55 8.70
N GLY A 101 7.12 -4.49 7.79
CA GLY A 101 7.06 -4.25 6.35
C GLY A 101 5.76 -3.56 5.96
N HIS A 102 5.86 -2.43 5.26
CA HIS A 102 4.67 -1.69 4.82
C HIS A 102 4.02 -2.36 3.61
N MET A 103 2.69 -2.38 3.57
CA MET A 103 1.94 -2.71 2.36
C MET A 103 1.80 -1.46 1.47
N ALA A 104 1.11 -0.42 1.95
CA ALA A 104 1.19 0.93 1.41
C ALA A 104 2.42 1.66 1.97
N PRO A 105 3.46 1.96 1.16
CA PRO A 105 4.72 2.43 1.69
C PRO A 105 4.66 3.90 2.10
N ALA A 106 5.32 4.24 3.21
CA ALA A 106 5.38 5.61 3.70
C ALA A 106 5.95 6.62 2.67
N ALA A 107 6.75 6.14 1.71
CA ALA A 107 7.27 6.97 0.63
C ALA A 107 6.19 7.45 -0.35
N ASP A 108 5.11 6.68 -0.52
CA ASP A 108 3.98 6.98 -1.41
C ASP A 108 2.94 7.85 -0.70
N MET A 109 2.97 7.89 0.64
CA MET A 109 2.06 8.68 1.47
C MET A 109 2.65 10.03 1.93
N GLY A 110 3.85 10.37 1.46
CA GLY A 110 4.60 11.55 1.90
C GLY A 110 4.02 12.91 1.46
N TRP A 111 2.96 12.92 0.67
CA TRP A 111 2.29 14.13 0.17
C TRP A 111 1.32 14.76 1.18
N SER A 112 0.85 13.98 2.18
CA SER A 112 -0.02 14.42 3.28
C SER A 112 0.57 13.98 4.61
N SER A 113 0.55 14.87 5.62
CA SER A 113 1.00 14.52 6.97
C SER A 113 0.14 13.44 7.59
N THR A 114 -1.15 13.44 7.29
CA THR A 114 -2.13 12.46 7.78
C THR A 114 -1.90 11.11 7.11
N ALA A 115 -1.87 11.06 5.77
CA ALA A 115 -1.61 9.81 5.05
C ALA A 115 -0.26 9.20 5.46
N LEU A 116 0.78 10.03 5.63
CA LEU A 116 2.08 9.57 6.11
C LEU A 116 1.99 8.98 7.51
N ALA A 117 1.25 9.59 8.43
CA ALA A 117 1.09 9.06 9.79
C ALA A 117 0.29 7.75 9.80
N GLU A 118 -0.81 7.68 9.04
CA GLU A 118 -1.65 6.48 8.88
C GLU A 118 -0.88 5.33 8.23
N SER A 119 0.11 5.61 7.35
CA SER A 119 0.95 4.56 6.78
C SER A 119 1.76 3.76 7.83
N PHE A 120 1.89 4.28 9.05
CA PHE A 120 2.55 3.61 10.18
C PHE A 120 1.60 2.78 11.06
N TYR A 121 0.33 2.63 10.68
CA TYR A 121 -0.58 1.74 11.37
C TYR A 121 -0.20 0.28 11.18
N TYR A 122 -0.30 -0.53 12.24
CA TYR A 122 0.00 -1.96 12.18
C TYR A 122 -0.95 -2.76 11.28
N SER A 123 -2.15 -2.24 11.01
CA SER A 123 -3.05 -2.79 9.98
C SER A 123 -2.43 -2.76 8.57
N ASN A 124 -1.49 -1.85 8.32
CA ASN A 124 -0.71 -1.70 7.10
C ASN A 124 0.67 -2.38 7.20
N MET A 125 0.93 -3.15 8.25
CA MET A 125 2.19 -3.87 8.45
C MET A 125 2.03 -5.37 8.22
N SER A 126 3.11 -6.00 7.79
CA SER A 126 3.25 -7.45 7.75
C SER A 126 4.68 -7.89 8.10
N PRO A 127 4.88 -9.09 8.70
CA PRO A 127 6.21 -9.60 9.05
C PRO A 127 7.08 -9.93 7.82
N GLN A 128 7.91 -8.98 7.41
CA GLN A 128 8.79 -9.15 6.25
C GLN A 128 10.22 -9.49 6.68
N ASN A 129 10.85 -10.45 6.01
CA ASN A 129 12.27 -10.72 6.19
C ASN A 129 13.07 -9.46 5.85
N ALA A 130 14.05 -9.09 6.67
CA ALA A 130 14.80 -7.85 6.48
C ALA A 130 15.48 -7.75 5.10
N SER A 131 15.98 -8.87 4.56
CA SER A 131 16.60 -8.91 3.23
C SER A 131 15.59 -8.80 2.08
N PHE A 132 14.35 -9.21 2.31
CA PHE A 132 13.23 -9.04 1.40
C PHE A 132 12.74 -7.58 1.40
N ASN A 133 12.34 -7.08 2.57
CA ASN A 133 11.80 -5.72 2.78
C ASN A 133 12.75 -4.64 2.24
N ARG A 134 14.03 -4.70 2.67
CA ARG A 134 15.03 -3.68 2.33
C ARG A 134 15.66 -3.88 0.95
N GLY A 135 15.40 -5.03 0.33
CA GLY A 135 15.90 -5.42 -0.98
C GLY A 135 14.81 -5.32 -2.04
N ILE A 136 14.34 -6.46 -2.53
CA ILE A 136 13.48 -6.56 -3.70
C ILE A 136 12.12 -5.86 -3.50
N TRP A 137 11.56 -5.87 -2.28
CA TRP A 137 10.28 -5.21 -2.00
C TRP A 137 10.40 -3.69 -2.16
N LYS A 138 11.41 -3.09 -1.52
CA LYS A 138 11.75 -1.68 -1.72
C LYS A 138 12.01 -1.33 -3.19
N SER A 139 12.73 -2.19 -3.93
CA SER A 139 12.96 -1.98 -5.37
C SER A 139 11.66 -1.97 -6.17
N LEU A 140 10.72 -2.84 -5.83
CA LEU A 140 9.39 -2.85 -6.46
C LEU A 140 8.61 -1.56 -6.12
N GLU A 141 8.62 -1.11 -4.86
CA GLU A 141 8.01 0.16 -4.47
C GLU A 141 8.61 1.36 -5.24
N GLU A 142 9.92 1.37 -5.45
CA GLU A 142 10.60 2.40 -6.25
C GLU A 142 10.18 2.36 -7.72
N LEU A 143 10.02 1.16 -8.28
CA LEU A 143 9.56 0.96 -9.65
C LEU A 143 8.11 1.43 -9.84
N VAL A 144 7.20 1.08 -8.92
CA VAL A 144 5.80 1.51 -8.97
C VAL A 144 5.66 3.03 -8.91
N ARG A 145 6.48 3.71 -8.08
CA ARG A 145 6.55 5.18 -8.10
C ARG A 145 7.05 5.73 -9.43
N ALA A 146 8.01 5.08 -10.08
CA ALA A 146 8.50 5.51 -11.38
C ALA A 146 7.39 5.40 -12.44
N TRP A 147 6.62 4.31 -12.45
CA TRP A 147 5.44 4.16 -13.31
C TRP A 147 4.39 5.23 -13.05
N ALA A 148 4.06 5.52 -11.78
CA ALA A 148 3.14 6.62 -11.46
C ALA A 148 3.60 7.98 -12.03
N ILE A 149 4.92 8.24 -12.09
CA ILE A 149 5.49 9.47 -12.66
C ILE A 149 5.41 9.49 -14.18
N GLU A 150 5.69 8.35 -14.80
CA GLU A 150 5.70 8.16 -16.26
C GLU A 150 4.28 8.19 -16.82
N ASP A 151 3.41 7.33 -16.30
CA ASP A 151 2.05 7.08 -16.77
C ASP A 151 1.03 8.07 -16.16
N GLY A 152 1.46 8.88 -15.18
CA GLY A 152 0.64 9.92 -14.56
C GLY A 152 -0.14 9.45 -13.33
N ALA A 153 -0.65 8.22 -13.33
CA ALA A 153 -1.19 7.52 -12.16
C ALA A 153 -1.16 6.01 -12.36
N VAL A 154 -1.11 5.27 -11.26
CA VAL A 154 -1.30 3.81 -11.25
C VAL A 154 -2.20 3.41 -10.08
N TYR A 155 -3.00 2.37 -10.26
CA TYR A 155 -3.79 1.75 -9.20
C TYR A 155 -3.03 0.56 -8.65
N VAL A 156 -2.87 0.49 -7.33
CA VAL A 156 -2.02 -0.49 -6.66
C VAL A 156 -2.85 -1.26 -5.65
N ILE A 157 -2.87 -2.59 -5.76
CA ILE A 157 -3.37 -3.50 -4.73
C ILE A 157 -2.21 -4.38 -4.28
N THR A 158 -2.06 -4.57 -2.98
CA THR A 158 -0.89 -5.26 -2.43
C THR A 158 -1.21 -5.95 -1.12
N GLY A 159 -0.51 -7.04 -0.84
CA GLY A 159 -0.73 -7.75 0.41
C GLY A 159 0.14 -8.99 0.56
N PRO A 160 0.01 -9.65 1.71
CA PRO A 160 0.56 -10.99 1.94
C PRO A 160 -0.32 -12.07 1.29
N VAL A 161 0.29 -13.19 0.88
CA VAL A 161 -0.48 -14.40 0.53
C VAL A 161 -0.83 -15.15 1.83
N LEU A 162 -2.08 -14.99 2.28
CA LEU A 162 -2.59 -15.54 3.54
C LEU A 162 -3.18 -16.93 3.32
N THR A 163 -2.64 -17.92 4.03
CA THR A 163 -3.08 -19.31 3.97
C THR A 163 -3.12 -19.91 5.36
N ASN A 164 -3.91 -20.97 5.55
CA ASN A 164 -3.97 -21.67 6.83
C ASN A 164 -2.63 -22.30 7.20
N GLY A 165 -2.28 -22.26 8.48
CA GLY A 165 -1.07 -22.92 9.02
C GLY A 165 0.24 -22.17 8.78
N LEU A 166 0.19 -20.88 8.45
CA LEU A 166 1.37 -20.03 8.48
C LEU A 166 1.97 -19.95 9.90
N PRO A 167 3.30 -19.88 10.04
CA PRO A 167 3.92 -19.60 11.33
C PRO A 167 3.53 -18.18 11.79
N THR A 168 3.59 -17.93 13.09
CA THR A 168 3.13 -16.68 13.69
C THR A 168 4.21 -16.06 14.58
N ILE A 169 4.13 -14.74 14.78
CA ILE A 169 4.95 -14.00 15.76
C ILE A 169 4.05 -13.31 16.80
N GLY A 170 4.64 -12.94 17.93
CA GLY A 170 3.95 -12.14 18.93
C GLY A 170 2.88 -12.87 19.72
N ASN A 171 2.21 -12.12 20.60
CA ASN A 171 1.13 -12.63 21.43
C ASN A 171 -0.17 -12.71 20.64
N ASP A 172 -0.37 -11.77 19.72
CA ASP A 172 -1.56 -11.69 18.86
C ASP A 172 -1.48 -12.70 17.69
N LYS A 173 -0.37 -13.45 17.58
CA LYS A 173 -0.15 -14.50 16.57
C LYS A 173 -0.22 -13.97 15.13
N VAL A 174 0.43 -12.83 14.88
CA VAL A 174 0.56 -12.23 13.55
C VAL A 174 1.20 -13.23 12.60
N SER A 175 0.48 -13.58 11.53
CA SER A 175 0.95 -14.59 10.59
C SER A 175 2.15 -14.08 9.78
N VAL A 176 3.14 -14.94 9.58
CA VAL A 176 4.33 -14.68 8.76
C VAL A 176 4.10 -15.27 7.36
N PRO A 177 3.83 -14.44 6.34
CA PRO A 177 3.56 -14.91 4.99
C PRO A 177 4.81 -15.47 4.32
N LYS A 178 4.62 -16.51 3.49
CA LYS A 178 5.68 -17.06 2.64
C LYS A 178 5.90 -16.24 1.37
N TYR A 179 4.86 -15.56 0.90
CA TYR A 179 4.87 -14.74 -0.31
C TYR A 179 4.11 -13.43 -0.07
N TYR A 180 4.52 -12.40 -0.81
CA TYR A 180 3.82 -11.13 -0.93
C TYR A 180 3.48 -10.88 -2.38
N TYR A 181 2.38 -10.18 -2.60
CA TYR A 181 1.94 -9.79 -3.92
C TYR A 181 1.77 -8.27 -4.05
N LYS A 182 1.90 -7.81 -5.29
CA LYS A 182 1.48 -6.47 -5.71
C LYS A 182 0.92 -6.57 -7.12
N VAL A 183 -0.26 -6.01 -7.31
CA VAL A 183 -0.98 -5.91 -8.57
C VAL A 183 -1.06 -4.43 -8.93
N ILE A 184 -0.69 -4.09 -10.15
CA ILE A 184 -0.63 -2.72 -10.65
C ILE A 184 -1.43 -2.63 -11.94
N LEU A 185 -2.28 -1.61 -12.03
CA LEU A 185 -2.99 -1.22 -13.23
C LEU A 185 -2.61 0.21 -13.61
N ASP A 186 -2.17 0.37 -14.85
CA ASP A 186 -2.19 1.64 -15.56
C ASP A 186 -3.42 1.66 -16.46
N TYR A 187 -4.37 2.53 -16.13
CA TYR A 187 -5.63 2.69 -16.84
C TYR A 187 -5.68 4.06 -17.55
N THR A 188 -4.61 4.40 -18.25
CA THR A 188 -4.48 5.62 -19.03
C THR A 188 -4.40 5.36 -20.54
N GLU A 189 -4.90 6.30 -21.34
CA GLU A 189 -4.78 6.21 -22.80
C GLU A 189 -3.36 6.59 -23.26
N PRO A 190 -2.86 6.00 -24.36
CA PRO A 190 -3.56 5.11 -25.30
C PRO A 190 -3.40 3.61 -25.00
N ILE A 191 -2.66 3.24 -23.95
CA ILE A 191 -2.34 1.84 -23.62
C ILE A 191 -2.73 1.57 -22.18
N ILE A 192 -3.75 0.73 -22.00
CA ILE A 192 -4.09 0.21 -20.67
C ILE A 192 -3.34 -1.11 -20.46
N LYS A 193 -2.75 -1.26 -19.27
CA LYS A 193 -1.85 -2.37 -18.96
C LYS A 193 -1.92 -2.76 -17.48
N GLY A 194 -1.92 -4.07 -17.22
CA GLY A 194 -1.85 -4.66 -15.89
C GLY A 194 -0.58 -5.47 -15.69
N ILE A 195 -0.17 -5.64 -14.44
CA ILE A 195 0.92 -6.54 -14.05
C ILE A 195 0.75 -6.99 -12.58
N GLY A 196 0.96 -8.28 -12.34
CA GLY A 196 1.08 -8.84 -11.00
C GLY A 196 2.53 -9.16 -10.65
N PHE A 197 2.82 -9.22 -9.35
CA PHE A 197 4.06 -9.73 -8.81
C PHE A 197 3.78 -10.71 -7.69
N LEU A 198 4.54 -11.80 -7.62
CA LEU A 198 4.55 -12.73 -6.50
C LEU A 198 5.99 -12.97 -6.05
N LEU A 199 6.32 -12.49 -4.86
CA LEU A 199 7.68 -12.53 -4.33
C LEU A 199 7.76 -13.37 -3.07
N PRO A 200 8.70 -14.33 -2.96
CA PRO A 200 8.98 -15.02 -1.70
C PRO A 200 9.42 -14.01 -0.63
N ASN A 201 9.04 -14.25 0.62
CA ASN A 201 9.48 -13.48 1.79
C ASN A 201 10.95 -13.78 2.16
N ALA A 202 11.86 -13.61 1.20
CA ALA A 202 13.27 -13.87 1.31
C ALA A 202 14.07 -12.92 0.41
N GLY A 203 15.33 -12.69 0.75
CA GLY A 203 16.25 -11.93 -0.09
C GLY A 203 16.53 -12.64 -1.41
N THR A 204 16.70 -11.88 -2.48
CA THR A 204 17.04 -12.39 -3.82
C THR A 204 17.99 -11.44 -4.54
N LYS A 205 18.73 -11.99 -5.50
CA LYS A 205 19.54 -11.23 -6.47
C LYS A 205 18.93 -11.22 -7.87
N GLN A 206 17.81 -11.94 -8.07
CA GLN A 206 17.13 -12.00 -9.35
C GLN A 206 16.44 -10.67 -9.67
N PRO A 207 16.33 -10.29 -10.95
CA PRO A 207 15.68 -9.05 -11.35
C PRO A 207 14.16 -9.10 -11.13
N LEU A 208 13.51 -7.96 -10.88
CA LEU A 208 12.06 -7.87 -10.61
C LEU A 208 11.20 -8.54 -11.68
N GLN A 209 11.60 -8.45 -12.95
CA GLN A 209 10.94 -9.07 -14.10
C GLN A 209 10.72 -10.58 -13.92
N SER A 210 11.64 -11.27 -13.23
CA SER A 210 11.53 -12.71 -13.01
C SER A 210 10.40 -13.10 -12.05
N PHE A 211 9.87 -12.14 -11.29
CA PHE A 211 8.74 -12.31 -10.37
C PHE A 211 7.43 -11.76 -10.93
N ALA A 212 7.45 -11.23 -12.16
CA ALA A 212 6.26 -10.71 -12.82
C ALA A 212 5.34 -11.85 -13.29
N VAL A 213 4.07 -11.72 -12.97
CA VAL A 213 2.99 -12.68 -13.27
C VAL A 213 1.78 -11.94 -13.81
N SER A 214 0.84 -12.66 -14.41
CA SER A 214 -0.47 -12.08 -14.76
C SER A 214 -1.25 -11.76 -13.48
N ILE A 215 -2.30 -10.94 -13.57
CA ILE A 215 -3.17 -10.67 -12.41
C ILE A 215 -3.93 -11.94 -12.04
N ASP A 216 -4.45 -12.70 -13.01
CA ASP A 216 -5.08 -14.02 -12.81
C ASP A 216 -4.22 -14.96 -11.94
N SER A 217 -2.89 -14.90 -12.08
CA SER A 217 -2.00 -15.71 -11.24
C SER A 217 -2.04 -15.30 -9.79
N VAL A 218 -2.08 -13.99 -9.53
CA VAL A 218 -2.21 -13.48 -8.18
C VAL A 218 -3.57 -13.87 -7.63
N GLU A 219 -4.65 -13.74 -8.41
CA GLU A 219 -6.00 -14.17 -8.01
C GLU A 219 -6.05 -15.65 -7.64
N SER A 220 -5.40 -16.51 -8.44
CA SER A 220 -5.40 -17.95 -8.21
C SER A 220 -4.76 -18.36 -6.88
N VAL A 221 -3.84 -17.55 -6.34
CA VAL A 221 -3.16 -17.83 -5.07
C VAL A 221 -3.73 -17.05 -3.88
N THR A 222 -4.39 -15.92 -4.11
CA THR A 222 -4.99 -15.10 -3.05
C THR A 222 -6.48 -15.36 -2.87
N GLY A 223 -7.18 -15.81 -3.91
CA GLY A 223 -8.64 -15.87 -3.98
C GLY A 223 -9.32 -14.50 -4.05
N ILE A 224 -8.55 -13.43 -4.34
CA ILE A 224 -9.06 -12.06 -4.48
C ILE A 224 -9.27 -11.79 -5.96
N ASP A 225 -10.44 -11.25 -6.30
CA ASP A 225 -10.82 -10.78 -7.63
C ASP A 225 -10.49 -9.28 -7.70
N PHE A 226 -9.54 -8.92 -8.57
CA PHE A 226 -9.00 -7.56 -8.67
C PHE A 226 -9.73 -6.75 -9.74
N PHE A 227 -9.67 -5.42 -9.64
CA PHE A 227 -10.27 -4.49 -10.60
C PHE A 227 -11.69 -4.82 -11.13
N PRO A 228 -12.64 -5.27 -10.28
CA PRO A 228 -13.97 -5.76 -10.71
C PRO A 228 -14.88 -4.66 -11.29
N LEU A 229 -14.42 -3.41 -11.24
CA LEU A 229 -15.13 -2.24 -11.76
C LEU A 229 -14.75 -1.92 -13.21
N LEU A 230 -13.76 -2.60 -13.77
CA LEU A 230 -13.46 -2.52 -15.20
C LEU A 230 -14.62 -3.13 -16.02
N PRO A 231 -14.85 -2.67 -17.25
CA PRO A 231 -15.71 -3.39 -18.18
C PRO A 231 -15.19 -4.82 -18.39
N ASP A 232 -16.05 -5.84 -18.34
CA ASP A 232 -15.69 -7.26 -18.35
C ASP A 232 -14.65 -7.63 -19.42
N LYS A 233 -14.78 -7.08 -20.64
CA LYS A 233 -13.84 -7.36 -21.73
C LYS A 233 -12.44 -6.82 -21.47
N GLN A 234 -12.33 -5.66 -20.82
CA GLN A 234 -11.06 -5.05 -20.47
C GLN A 234 -10.44 -5.78 -19.29
N GLU A 235 -11.22 -6.08 -18.26
CA GLU A 235 -10.84 -6.88 -17.09
C GLU A 235 -10.24 -8.22 -17.51
N ILE A 236 -11.03 -9.08 -18.17
CA ILE A 236 -10.62 -10.42 -18.62
C ILE A 236 -9.31 -10.38 -19.43
N PHE A 237 -9.15 -9.37 -20.28
CA PHE A 237 -7.94 -9.27 -21.10
C PHE A 237 -6.75 -8.78 -20.29
N ILE A 238 -6.91 -7.72 -19.49
CA ILE A 238 -5.84 -7.14 -18.67
C ILE A 238 -5.32 -8.18 -17.70
N GLU A 239 -6.21 -8.97 -17.09
CA GLU A 239 -5.83 -9.84 -15.99
C GLU A 239 -5.15 -11.12 -16.45
N LYS A 240 -5.56 -11.65 -17.60
CA LYS A 240 -4.94 -12.79 -18.25
C LYS A 240 -3.59 -12.48 -18.89
N THR A 241 -3.36 -11.24 -19.30
CA THR A 241 -2.15 -10.87 -20.03
C THR A 241 -0.97 -10.56 -19.11
N LEU A 242 0.25 -10.79 -19.61
CA LEU A 242 1.49 -10.30 -19.02
C LEU A 242 2.36 -9.68 -20.11
N SER A 243 2.24 -8.37 -20.25
CA SER A 243 3.01 -7.60 -21.22
C SER A 243 4.25 -6.99 -20.58
N VAL A 244 5.27 -7.80 -20.23
CA VAL A 244 6.50 -7.31 -19.58
C VAL A 244 7.14 -6.14 -20.33
N ASN A 245 7.12 -6.19 -21.66
CA ASN A 245 7.71 -5.16 -22.52
C ASN A 245 6.89 -3.85 -22.58
N ALA A 246 5.63 -3.86 -22.12
CA ALA A 246 4.82 -2.65 -22.03
C ALA A 246 5.17 -1.79 -20.80
N TRP A 247 5.97 -2.33 -19.88
CA TRP A 247 6.42 -1.65 -18.68
C TRP A 247 7.88 -1.23 -18.80
N THR A 248 8.21 -0.02 -18.33
CA THR A 248 9.59 0.41 -18.22
C THR A 248 10.22 -0.18 -16.97
N TRP A 249 11.39 -0.81 -17.09
CA TRP A 249 12.03 -1.50 -15.95
C TRP A 249 13.22 -0.74 -15.37
N LYS A 250 13.47 0.46 -15.86
CA LYS A 250 14.50 1.33 -15.32
C LYS A 250 13.85 2.20 -14.26
N SER A 251 14.19 1.97 -13.00
CA SER A 251 14.14 3.03 -11.99
C SER A 251 15.09 4.12 -12.50
N THR A 252 14.57 5.10 -13.25
CA THR A 252 15.33 6.32 -13.49
C THR A 252 15.51 6.91 -12.12
N GLY A 253 16.73 6.78 -11.58
CA GLY A 253 17.07 7.23 -10.25
C GLY A 253 16.46 8.60 -10.07
N THR A 254 15.50 8.70 -9.14
CA THR A 254 14.82 9.94 -8.86
C THR A 254 15.92 10.98 -8.66
N THR A 255 16.11 11.87 -9.63
CA THR A 255 16.47 13.23 -9.32
C THR A 255 15.33 13.68 -8.44
N SER A 256 15.45 13.41 -7.14
CA SER A 256 14.74 14.16 -6.13
C SER A 256 14.94 15.58 -6.57
N LEU A 257 13.90 16.21 -7.10
CA LEU A 257 13.85 17.65 -7.09
C LEU A 257 14.21 17.99 -5.66
N LYS A 258 15.40 18.55 -5.46
CA LYS A 258 15.91 18.98 -4.15
C LYS A 258 15.09 20.21 -3.76
N GLY A 259 13.78 20.05 -3.63
CA GLY A 259 12.90 20.99 -2.98
C GLY A 259 13.08 20.78 -1.48
N LYS A 260 13.93 21.60 -0.85
CA LYS A 260 13.85 21.83 0.59
C LYS A 260 12.46 22.38 0.88
N ALA A 261 11.51 21.51 1.21
CA ALA A 261 10.21 21.93 1.71
C ALA A 261 9.72 20.93 2.76
N SER A 262 10.35 20.95 3.94
CA SER A 262 9.62 20.66 5.17
C SER A 262 8.57 21.78 5.31
N MET A 263 7.39 21.60 4.73
CA MET A 263 6.32 22.57 4.87
C MET A 263 5.87 22.58 6.33
N SER A 264 6.13 23.68 7.04
CA SER A 264 5.63 23.90 8.38
C SER A 264 4.20 24.44 8.31
N VAL A 265 3.26 23.70 8.89
CA VAL A 265 1.83 24.05 8.96
C VAL A 265 1.54 24.76 10.28
N GLN A 266 0.46 25.56 10.35
CA GLN A 266 0.09 26.21 11.60
C GLN A 266 -0.41 25.18 12.62
N CYS A 267 0.06 25.28 13.86
CA CYS A 267 -0.33 24.41 14.97
C CYS A 267 -1.85 24.41 15.18
N SER A 268 -2.43 23.22 15.35
CA SER A 268 -3.86 22.99 15.63
C SER A 268 -4.24 23.19 17.10
N GLY A 269 -3.26 23.37 18.00
CA GLY A 269 -3.50 23.60 19.42
C GLY A 269 -4.13 24.96 19.73
N THR A 270 -4.88 25.01 20.84
CA THR A 270 -5.51 26.22 21.37
C THR A 270 -4.76 26.67 22.63
N THR A 271 -4.46 27.96 22.70
CA THR A 271 -3.78 28.56 23.87
C THR A 271 -4.73 28.63 25.07
N LYS A 272 -4.20 28.86 26.28
CA LYS A 272 -5.01 29.04 27.50
C LYS A 272 -6.05 30.17 27.39
N ALA A 273 -5.83 31.13 26.49
CA ALA A 273 -6.74 32.24 26.21
C ALA A 273 -7.81 31.91 25.13
N GLY A 274 -7.96 30.63 24.73
CA GLY A 274 -8.96 30.20 23.76
C GLY A 274 -8.62 30.49 22.29
N ASN A 275 -7.49 31.16 22.01
CA ASN A 275 -7.05 31.48 20.66
C ASN A 275 -6.24 30.36 20.03
N ARG A 276 -6.39 30.17 18.70
CA ARG A 276 -5.57 29.22 17.93
C ARG A 276 -4.08 29.57 18.02
N CYS A 277 -3.25 28.55 18.24
CA CYS A 277 -1.80 28.71 18.33
C CYS A 277 -1.23 29.26 17.02
N LYS A 278 -0.36 30.28 17.13
CA LYS A 278 0.30 30.92 15.98
C LYS A 278 1.62 30.24 15.58
N ASN A 279 2.13 29.32 16.39
CA ASN A 279 3.37 28.61 16.09
C ASN A 279 3.18 27.69 14.88
N LYS A 280 4.19 27.62 14.02
CA LYS A 280 4.25 26.61 12.97
C LYS A 280 4.87 25.33 13.50
N THR A 281 4.46 24.19 12.95
CA THR A 281 4.98 22.88 13.29
C THR A 281 5.21 22.07 12.03
N SER A 282 6.27 21.28 12.04
CA SER A 282 6.51 20.21 11.06
C SER A 282 6.12 18.83 11.62
N ASN A 283 5.56 18.80 12.83
CA ASN A 283 5.09 17.57 13.47
C ASN A 283 3.84 17.05 12.75
N VAL A 284 3.84 15.75 12.47
CA VAL A 284 2.75 15.02 11.81
C VAL A 284 1.42 15.08 12.56
N SER A 285 1.43 15.26 13.89
CA SER A 285 0.19 15.43 14.66
C SER A 285 -0.53 16.76 14.37
N GLY A 286 0.13 17.72 13.72
CA GLY A 286 -0.37 19.08 13.57
C GLY A 286 -0.25 19.93 14.85
N TYR A 287 0.32 19.42 15.94
CA TYR A 287 0.56 20.17 17.19
C TYR A 287 2.05 20.51 17.36
N CYS A 288 2.34 21.73 17.82
CA CYS A 288 3.69 22.12 18.23
C CYS A 288 4.04 21.53 19.60
N SER A 289 5.31 21.59 20.00
CA SER A 289 5.78 21.01 21.27
C SER A 289 5.01 21.49 22.50
N GLN A 290 4.48 22.72 22.47
CA GLN A 290 3.70 23.28 23.58
C GLN A 290 2.25 22.79 23.67
N HIS A 291 1.74 22.14 22.63
CA HIS A 291 0.37 21.62 22.57
C HIS A 291 0.35 20.13 22.23
N ALA A 292 1.45 19.41 22.45
CA ALA A 292 1.56 17.99 22.14
C ALA A 292 0.52 17.12 22.89
N ASN A 293 0.12 17.57 24.08
CA ASN A 293 -0.92 16.96 24.92
C ASN A 293 -2.35 17.13 24.38
N GLN A 294 -2.59 18.07 23.45
CA GLN A 294 -3.90 18.28 22.83
C GLN A 294 -4.12 17.36 21.61
N ALA A 295 -3.09 16.62 21.18
CA ALA A 295 -3.16 15.71 20.03
C ALA A 295 -4.00 14.44 20.28
N SER A 296 -4.46 14.21 21.52
CA SER A 296 -5.14 12.98 21.95
C SER A 296 -6.62 13.18 22.30
N GLY A 297 -7.18 14.39 22.11
CA GLY A 297 -8.49 14.76 22.62
C GLY A 297 -9.50 15.16 21.54
N SER A 298 -10.18 14.17 20.94
CA SER A 298 -11.49 14.39 20.32
C SER A 298 -12.37 13.14 20.46
N TYR A 299 -12.66 12.76 21.70
CA TYR A 299 -13.87 12.00 22.01
C TYR A 299 -14.93 12.99 22.47
N ILE A 300 -15.93 13.22 21.63
CA ILE A 300 -17.16 13.90 22.01
C ILE A 300 -17.87 12.98 23.01
N LYS A 301 -17.97 13.42 24.27
CA LYS A 301 -18.99 12.94 25.19
C LYS A 301 -20.33 13.46 24.66
N THR A 302 -21.18 12.59 24.16
CA THR A 302 -22.63 12.83 24.17
C THR A 302 -23.16 12.28 25.49
N GLY A 303 -23.61 13.18 26.36
CA GLY A 303 -24.37 12.89 27.56
C GLY A 303 -25.49 13.92 27.65
N ASP A 304 -26.70 13.38 27.66
CA ASP A 304 -28.04 13.96 27.90
C ASP A 304 -28.58 15.04 26.94
#